data_AF-A0A9D6YWB8-F1
#
_entry.id   AF-A0A9D6YWB8-F1
#
_cell.length_a   1.000
_cell.length_b   1.000
_cell.length_c   1.000
_cell.angle_alpha   90.00
_cell.angle_beta   90.00
_cell.angle_gamma   90.00
#
_symmetry.space_group_name_H-M   'P 1'
#
loop_
_entity.id
_entity.type
_entity.pdbx_description
1 polymer ?
#
loop_
_entity_poly.entity_id
_entity_poly.type
_entity_poly.pdbx_seq_one_letter_code
_entity_poly.pdbx_strand_id
1 'polypeptide(L)'
;MPRPTRILAVCDDLFFVVKINDSARRAGLSCDFLKSGEAIVERSRAETPLLVILDLNAKGIDPVGLITHLKTEPSLKGVSILAFVAHVEADLKTRAQDAGASMVLARSAFSANLPQILKRHTGAR
;
A
#
# COMPACT_ATOMS: atom_id res chain seq x y z
N MET A 1 -0.94 16.69 16.84
CA MET A 1 0.12 16.15 15.97
C MET A 1 -0.33 16.29 14.52
N PRO A 2 0.53 16.72 13.58
CA PRO A 2 0.16 16.74 12.16
C PRO A 2 -0.17 15.33 11.69
N ARG A 3 -1.20 15.17 10.85
CA ARG A 3 -1.52 13.87 10.24
C ARG A 3 -0.41 13.45 9.27
N PRO A 4 -0.03 12.17 9.22
CA PRO A 4 0.93 11.70 8.24
C PRO A 4 0.38 11.93 6.82
N THR A 5 1.22 12.47 5.94
CA THR A 5 0.87 12.81 4.54
C THR A 5 1.62 11.96 3.52
N ARG A 6 2.26 10.89 3.98
CA ARG A 6 3.15 10.05 3.18
C ARG A 6 2.60 8.65 2.97
N ILE A 7 2.72 8.20 1.74
CA ILE A 7 2.40 6.84 1.29
C ILE A 7 3.72 6.16 0.94
N LEU A 8 3.90 4.91 1.39
CA LEU A 8 4.96 4.05 0.86
C LEU A 8 4.35 3.04 -0.09
N ALA A 9 5.00 2.78 -1.22
CA ALA A 9 4.47 1.86 -2.22
C ALA A 9 5.54 0.89 -2.74
N VAL A 10 5.11 -0.33 -3.05
CA VAL A 10 5.88 -1.27 -3.89
C VAL A 10 5.05 -1.60 -5.11
N CYS A 11 5.56 -1.27 -6.28
CA CYS A 11 4.93 -1.54 -7.56
C CYS A 11 5.97 -1.46 -8.69
N ASP A 12 6.05 -2.50 -9.52
CA ASP A 12 6.95 -2.54 -10.67
C ASP A 12 6.31 -2.03 -11.97
N ASP A 13 4.98 -1.99 -12.00
CA ASP A 13 4.22 -1.58 -13.18
C ASP A 13 4.20 -0.04 -13.29
N LEU A 14 4.90 0.48 -14.30
CA LEU A 14 5.04 1.92 -14.52
C LEU A 14 3.69 2.64 -14.69
N PHE A 15 2.68 1.99 -15.27
CA PHE A 15 1.34 2.57 -15.39
C PHE A 15 0.74 2.83 -14.00
N PHE A 16 0.88 1.88 -13.07
CA PHE A 16 0.40 2.04 -11.71
C PHE A 16 1.26 3.01 -10.90
N VAL A 17 2.58 3.03 -11.09
CA VAL A 17 3.47 4.03 -10.47
C VAL A 17 3.00 5.44 -10.79
N VAL A 18 2.79 5.77 -12.07
CA VAL A 18 2.32 7.10 -12.50
C VAL A 18 0.95 7.40 -11.89
N LYS A 19 0.03 6.42 -11.92
CA LYS A 19 -1.33 6.60 -11.43
C LYS A 19 -1.42 6.82 -9.92
N ILE A 20 -0.65 6.07 -9.15
CA ILE A 20 -0.55 6.22 -7.70
C ILE A 20 0.00 7.60 -7.36
N ASN A 21 1.07 8.02 -8.04
CA ASN A 21 1.71 9.29 -7.77
C ASN A 21 0.79 10.49 -8.11
N ASP A 22 0.11 10.47 -9.27
CA ASP A 22 -0.87 11.50 -9.64
C ASP A 22 -2.05 11.55 -8.65
N SER A 23 -2.58 10.39 -8.25
CA SER A 23 -3.68 10.31 -7.29
C SER A 23 -3.28 10.82 -5.90
N ALA A 24 -2.08 10.47 -5.43
CA ALA A 24 -1.53 10.95 -4.17
C ALA A 24 -1.34 12.48 -4.20
N ARG A 25 -0.72 13.01 -5.25
CA ARG A 25 -0.51 14.45 -5.42
C ARG A 25 -1.81 15.23 -5.40
N ARG A 26 -2.85 14.77 -6.12
CA ARG A 26 -4.19 15.39 -6.12
C ARG A 26 -4.86 15.37 -4.75
N ALA A 27 -4.51 14.41 -3.90
CA ALA A 27 -4.98 14.31 -2.52
C ALA A 27 -4.10 15.11 -1.53
N GLY A 28 -3.06 15.83 -1.98
CA GLY A 28 -2.11 16.54 -1.11
C GLY A 28 -1.13 15.61 -0.38
N LEU A 29 -0.94 14.39 -0.89
CA LEU A 29 -0.06 13.37 -0.33
C LEU A 29 1.23 13.23 -1.15
N SER A 30 2.28 12.74 -0.50
CA SER A 30 3.52 12.28 -1.16
C SER A 30 3.55 10.74 -1.21
N CYS A 31 4.13 10.18 -2.27
CA CYS A 31 4.30 8.73 -2.40
C CYS A 31 5.74 8.38 -2.75
N ASP A 32 6.35 7.54 -1.91
CA ASP A 32 7.69 7.01 -2.13
C ASP A 32 7.61 5.55 -2.58
N PHE A 33 8.26 5.22 -3.69
CA PHE A 33 8.31 3.87 -4.23
C PHE A 33 9.59 3.17 -3.78
N LEU A 34 9.45 2.05 -3.09
CA LEU A 34 10.55 1.24 -2.59
C LEU A 34 10.58 -0.10 -3.32
N LYS A 35 11.77 -0.68 -3.43
CA LYS A 35 12.02 -1.94 -4.15
C LYS A 35 12.31 -3.12 -3.23
N SER A 36 12.29 -2.93 -1.92
CA SER A 36 12.53 -3.99 -0.94
C SER A 36 11.54 -3.91 0.22
N GLY A 37 11.16 -5.08 0.74
CA GLY A 37 10.31 -5.17 1.93
C GLY A 37 10.99 -4.60 3.18
N GLU A 38 12.31 -4.80 3.31
CA GLU A 38 13.10 -4.24 4.41
C GLU A 38 13.05 -2.71 4.43
N ALA A 39 13.22 -2.06 3.26
CA ALA A 39 13.12 -0.60 3.18
C ALA A 39 11.71 -0.10 3.55
N ILE A 40 10.65 -0.86 3.20
CA ILE A 40 9.28 -0.53 3.62
C ILE A 40 9.16 -0.56 5.14
N VAL A 41 9.68 -1.60 5.80
CA VAL A 41 9.65 -1.74 7.26
C VAL A 41 10.44 -0.61 7.93
N GLU A 42 11.68 -0.37 7.50
CA GLU A 42 12.54 0.68 8.05
C GLU A 42 11.91 2.07 7.93
N ARG A 43 11.39 2.41 6.74
CA ARG A 43 10.69 3.68 6.51
C ARG A 43 9.40 3.78 7.30
N SER A 44 8.69 2.67 7.47
CA SER A 44 7.46 2.64 8.28
C SER A 44 7.76 2.95 9.75
N ARG A 45 8.87 2.44 10.29
CA ARG A 45 9.34 2.75 11.65
C ARG A 45 9.73 4.22 11.81
N ALA A 46 10.46 4.76 10.84
CA ALA A 46 10.98 6.11 10.92
C ALA A 46 9.89 7.19 10.75
N GLU A 47 8.94 6.98 9.84
CA GLU A 47 8.06 8.05 9.36
C GLU A 47 6.57 7.81 9.65
N THR A 48 6.17 6.61 10.10
CA THR A 48 4.76 6.21 10.36
C THR A 48 3.82 6.65 9.23
N PRO A 49 3.88 5.99 8.06
CA PRO A 49 3.15 6.40 6.87
C PRO A 49 1.64 6.33 7.09
N LEU A 50 0.91 7.14 6.32
CA LEU A 50 -0.55 7.12 6.28
C LEU A 50 -1.08 5.81 5.71
N LEU A 51 -0.39 5.27 4.71
CA LEU A 51 -0.81 4.10 3.94
C LEU A 51 0.41 3.42 3.33
N VAL A 52 0.40 2.09 3.33
CA VAL A 52 1.32 1.28 2.52
C VAL A 52 0.53 0.66 1.36
N ILE A 53 0.99 0.86 0.13
CA ILE A 53 0.39 0.28 -1.08
C ILE A 53 1.29 -0.84 -1.61
N LEU A 54 0.75 -2.04 -1.79
CA LEU A 54 1.51 -3.20 -2.27
C LEU A 54 0.90 -3.79 -3.54
N ASP A 55 1.69 -3.89 -4.60
CA ASP A 55 1.41 -4.79 -5.71
C ASP A 55 1.77 -6.22 -5.28
N LEU A 56 0.77 -7.10 -5.19
CA LEU A 56 0.98 -8.51 -4.82
C LEU A 56 1.75 -9.29 -5.89
N ASN A 57 1.90 -8.73 -7.09
CA ASN A 57 2.69 -9.30 -8.17
C ASN A 57 4.05 -8.60 -8.35
N ALA A 58 4.46 -7.74 -7.40
CA ALA A 58 5.79 -7.13 -7.42
C ALA A 58 6.89 -8.20 -7.33
N LYS A 59 7.90 -8.06 -8.17
CA LYS A 59 9.07 -8.93 -8.25
C LYS A 59 10.10 -8.47 -7.22
N GLY A 60 10.84 -9.44 -6.67
CA GLY A 60 11.92 -9.16 -5.73
C GLY A 60 11.48 -8.86 -4.30
N ILE A 61 10.19 -9.00 -3.99
CA ILE A 61 9.68 -8.99 -2.61
C ILE A 61 8.72 -10.17 -2.39
N ASP A 62 8.58 -10.61 -1.14
CA ASP A 62 7.44 -11.42 -0.69
C ASP A 62 6.37 -10.49 -0.11
N PRO A 63 5.32 -10.16 -0.88
CA PRO A 63 4.32 -9.20 -0.44
C PRO A 63 3.47 -9.73 0.72
N VAL A 64 3.17 -11.03 0.77
CA VAL A 64 2.37 -11.61 1.87
C VAL A 64 3.19 -11.64 3.15
N GLY A 65 4.45 -12.09 3.07
CA GLY A 65 5.38 -12.05 4.21
C GLY A 65 5.60 -10.63 4.73
N LEU A 66 5.70 -9.64 3.84
CA LEU A 66 5.81 -8.23 4.22
C LEU A 66 4.56 -7.73 4.97
N ILE A 67 3.36 -8.06 4.51
CA ILE A 67 2.10 -7.72 5.20
C ILE A 67 2.11 -8.31 6.61
N THR A 68 2.44 -9.61 6.73
CA THR A 68 2.53 -10.28 8.03
C THR A 68 3.53 -9.58 8.93
N HIS A 69 4.74 -9.25 8.44
CA HIS A 69 5.76 -8.57 9.23
C HIS A 69 5.30 -7.20 9.75
N LEU A 70 4.69 -6.38 8.89
CA LEU A 70 4.14 -5.08 9.29
C LEU A 70 3.03 -5.21 10.34
N LYS A 71 2.27 -6.30 10.31
CA LYS A 71 1.14 -6.53 11.22
C LYS A 71 1.53 -7.19 12.54
N THR A 72 2.61 -7.97 12.57
CA THR A 72 3.13 -8.58 13.79
C THR A 72 4.02 -7.62 14.59
N GLU A 73 4.60 -6.60 13.95
CA GLU A 73 5.40 -5.60 14.64
C GLU A 73 4.52 -4.62 15.46
N PRO A 74 4.68 -4.53 16.79
CA PRO A 74 3.79 -3.73 17.65
C PRO A 74 3.71 -2.24 17.30
N SER A 75 4.82 -1.66 16.84
CA SER A 75 4.94 -0.26 16.40
C SER A 75 4.25 -0.01 15.05
N LEU A 76 4.09 -1.03 14.20
CA LEU A 76 3.59 -0.89 12.83
C LEU A 76 2.20 -1.47 12.63
N LYS A 77 1.65 -2.24 13.59
CA LYS A 77 0.34 -2.89 13.48
C LYS A 77 -0.80 -1.95 13.06
N GLY A 78 -0.71 -0.67 13.44
CA GLY A 78 -1.70 0.36 13.12
C GLY A 78 -1.63 0.92 11.68
N VAL A 79 -0.56 0.64 10.94
CA VAL A 79 -0.39 1.12 9.56
C VAL A 79 -1.43 0.46 8.65
N SER A 80 -2.17 1.27 7.89
CA SER A 80 -3.11 0.76 6.88
C SER A 80 -2.36 0.18 5.69
N ILE A 81 -2.79 -0.98 5.22
CA ILE A 81 -2.17 -1.68 4.08
C ILE A 81 -3.22 -1.90 3.00
N LEU A 82 -2.98 -1.34 1.82
CA LEU A 82 -3.77 -1.52 0.61
C LEU A 82 -3.00 -2.36 -0.39
N ALA A 83 -3.49 -3.57 -0.68
CA ALA A 83 -2.88 -4.43 -1.68
C ALA A 83 -3.71 -4.49 -2.96
N PHE A 84 -3.06 -4.75 -4.10
CA PHE A 84 -3.76 -5.03 -5.35
C PHE A 84 -3.10 -6.17 -6.14
N VAL A 85 -3.88 -6.86 -6.97
CA VAL A 85 -3.45 -8.07 -7.70
C VAL A 85 -3.89 -8.03 -9.16
N ALA A 86 -3.03 -8.57 -10.03
CA ALA A 86 -3.11 -8.50 -11.48
C ALA A 86 -4.25 -9.31 -12.09
N HIS A 87 -4.35 -10.56 -11.67
CA HIS A 87 -5.41 -11.48 -12.05
C HIS A 87 -6.29 -11.79 -10.84
N VAL A 88 -7.43 -12.43 -11.07
CA VAL A 88 -8.26 -12.96 -9.96
C VAL A 88 -7.55 -14.18 -9.36
N GLU A 89 -6.38 -13.95 -8.76
CA GLU A 89 -5.66 -14.93 -7.96
C GLU A 89 -6.33 -14.95 -6.59
N ALA A 90 -7.45 -15.67 -6.52
CA ALA A 90 -8.28 -15.75 -5.32
C ALA A 90 -7.47 -16.17 -4.09
N ASP A 91 -6.55 -17.13 -4.27
CA ASP A 91 -5.69 -17.62 -3.19
C ASP A 91 -4.72 -16.53 -2.70
N LEU A 92 -4.09 -15.79 -3.62
CA LEU A 92 -3.15 -14.72 -3.26
C LEU A 92 -3.87 -13.57 -2.56
N LYS A 93 -5.09 -13.26 -3.01
CA LYS A 93 -5.97 -12.29 -2.35
C LYS A 93 -6.30 -12.73 -0.92
N THR A 94 -6.77 -13.97 -0.75
CA THR A 94 -7.12 -14.53 0.57
C THR A 94 -5.92 -14.51 1.50
N ARG A 95 -4.75 -14.98 1.04
CA ARG A 95 -3.51 -14.96 1.82
C ARG A 95 -3.10 -13.54 2.26
N ALA A 96 -3.23 -12.55 1.39
CA ALA A 96 -2.94 -11.16 1.75
C ALA A 96 -3.94 -10.60 2.78
N GLN A 97 -5.22 -10.97 2.68
CA GLN A 97 -6.25 -10.60 3.66
C GLN A 97 -5.97 -11.26 5.02
N ASP A 98 -5.69 -12.56 5.04
CA ASP A 98 -5.36 -13.32 6.25
C ASP A 98 -4.08 -12.83 6.93
N ALA A 99 -3.11 -12.36 6.14
CA ALA A 99 -1.90 -11.71 6.65
C ALA A 99 -2.17 -10.35 7.33
N GLY A 100 -3.36 -9.77 7.13
CA GLY A 100 -3.80 -8.53 7.76
C GLY A 100 -3.83 -7.31 6.85
N ALA A 101 -3.85 -7.48 5.51
CA ALA A 101 -4.09 -6.37 4.60
C ALA A 101 -5.46 -5.74 4.86
N SER A 102 -5.51 -4.42 4.98
CA SER A 102 -6.75 -3.69 5.27
C SER A 102 -7.74 -3.75 4.10
N MET A 103 -7.22 -3.80 2.87
CA MET A 103 -8.03 -3.98 1.67
C MET A 103 -7.19 -4.63 0.57
N VAL A 104 -7.80 -5.55 -0.19
CA VAL A 104 -7.17 -6.21 -1.34
C VAL A 104 -8.09 -6.11 -2.56
N LEU A 105 -7.60 -5.49 -3.64
CA LEU A 105 -8.39 -5.18 -4.83
C LEU A 105 -7.80 -5.82 -6.10
N ALA A 106 -8.65 -6.16 -7.06
CA ALA A 106 -8.17 -6.44 -8.42
C ALA A 106 -7.63 -5.14 -9.06
N ARG A 107 -6.64 -5.23 -9.97
CA ARG A 107 -6.02 -4.08 -10.64
C ARG A 107 -7.03 -3.08 -11.23
N SER A 108 -8.09 -3.55 -11.87
CA SER A 108 -9.14 -2.69 -12.44
C SER A 108 -9.88 -1.90 -11.35
N ALA A 109 -10.29 -2.58 -10.27
CA ALA A 109 -10.95 -1.97 -9.13
C ALA A 109 -10.02 -1.02 -8.36
N PHE A 110 -8.75 -1.37 -8.18
CA PHE A 110 -7.74 -0.50 -7.60
C PHE A 110 -7.60 0.79 -8.42
N SER A 111 -7.37 0.64 -9.73
CA SER A 111 -7.25 1.74 -10.69
C SER A 111 -8.47 2.67 -10.69
N ALA A 112 -9.69 2.12 -10.63
CA ALA A 112 -10.91 2.93 -10.64
C ALA A 112 -11.16 3.65 -9.32
N ASN A 113 -10.85 3.01 -8.18
CA ASN A 113 -11.22 3.53 -6.86
C ASN A 113 -10.10 4.31 -6.16
N LEU A 114 -8.86 4.24 -6.64
CA LEU A 114 -7.69 4.84 -5.97
C LEU A 114 -7.89 6.30 -5.53
N PRO A 115 -8.43 7.22 -6.35
CA PRO A 115 -8.64 8.61 -5.92
C PRO A 115 -9.60 8.71 -4.72
N GLN A 116 -10.67 7.92 -4.71
CA GLN A 116 -11.65 7.91 -3.62
C GLN A 116 -11.07 7.27 -2.35
N ILE A 117 -10.26 6.24 -2.51
CA ILE A 117 -9.58 5.57 -1.39
C ILE A 117 -8.62 6.55 -0.70
N LEU A 118 -7.80 7.28 -1.46
CA LEU A 118 -6.84 8.23 -0.88
C LEU A 118 -7.55 9.40 -0.19
N LYS A 119 -8.64 9.93 -0.76
CA LYS A 119 -9.47 10.96 -0.12
C LYS A 119 -10.03 10.52 1.23
N ARG A 120 -10.46 9.26 1.36
CA ARG A 120 -10.94 8.72 2.64
C ARG A 120 -9.85 8.69 3.71
N HIS A 121 -8.60 8.41 3.32
CA HIS A 121 -7.47 8.38 4.26
C HIS A 121 -7.02 9.77 4.70
N THR A 122 -7.17 10.81 3.87
CA THR A 122 -6.88 12.19 4.29
C THR A 122 -7.98 12.78 5.18
N GLY A 123 -9.17 12.18 5.19
CA GLY A 123 -10.35 12.69 5.89
C GLY A 123 -10.90 13.98 5.27
N ALA A 124 -10.51 14.29 4.04
CA ALA A 124 -11.09 15.38 3.26
C ALA A 124 -12.50 14.97 2.81
N ARG A 125 -13.52 15.56 3.44
CA ARG A 125 -14.89 15.61 2.90
C ARG A 125 -14.95 16.63 1.77
#